data_AF-A0A8H3F9T2-F1
#
_entry.id   AF-A0A8H3F9T2-F1
#
_cell.length_a   1.000
_cell.length_b   1.000
_cell.length_c   1.000
_cell.angle_alpha   90.00
_cell.angle_beta   90.00
_cell.angle_gamma   90.00
#
_symmetry.space_group_name_H-M   'P 1'
#
loop_
_entity.id
_entity.type
_entity.pdbx_description
1 polymer ?
#
loop_
_entity_poly.entity_id
_entity_poly.type
_entity_poly.pdbx_seq_one_letter_code
_entity_poly.pdbx_strand_id
1 'polypeptide(L)'
;MCFGPLFKRNPEACRIYRTDSTDSRYHERRRSSVKRHMKNAPAPTPGKKGKRYPKVYRNGEGHYKTKSTLYEYPTKDYPYSTQNYKGRGRLTSPGGTVTDVDPEYTRTITDRRKNIQGVSYHPHGNKKGFKRAEEIYPASSSSRLRRRCRG
;
A
#
# COMPACT_ATOMS: atom_id res chain seq x y z
N MET A 1 -12.31 -25.97 22.95
CA MET A 1 -12.92 -24.82 22.24
C MET A 1 -11.88 -24.22 21.32
N CYS A 2 -12.09 -24.30 20.00
CA CYS A 2 -11.14 -23.85 18.99
C CYS A 2 -11.21 -22.32 18.89
N PHE A 3 -10.08 -21.64 19.10
CA PHE A 3 -9.96 -20.21 18.87
C PHE A 3 -10.16 -19.93 17.37
N GLY A 4 -11.19 -19.15 17.04
CA GLY A 4 -11.45 -18.69 15.68
C GLY A 4 -10.26 -17.90 15.10
N PRO A 5 -10.21 -17.72 13.77
CA PRO A 5 -9.08 -17.10 13.10
C PRO A 5 -8.82 -15.71 13.69
N LEU A 6 -7.55 -15.45 14.06
CA LEU A 6 -7.07 -14.11 14.40
C LEU A 6 -7.66 -13.13 13.38
N PHE A 7 -8.58 -12.25 13.82
CA PHE A 7 -8.91 -11.06 13.07
C PHE A 7 -7.58 -10.39 12.75
N LYS A 8 -7.18 -10.39 11.47
CA LYS A 8 -6.01 -9.64 11.01
C LYS A 8 -6.22 -8.21 11.48
N ARG A 9 -5.57 -7.83 12.58
CA ARG A 9 -5.61 -6.46 13.08
C ARG A 9 -5.16 -5.59 11.91
N ASN A 10 -5.91 -4.54 11.63
CA ASN A 10 -5.51 -3.65 10.57
C ASN A 10 -4.34 -2.80 11.09
N PRO A 11 -3.21 -2.72 10.35
CA PRO A 11 -2.08 -1.90 10.79
C PRO A 11 -2.50 -0.43 10.93
N GLU A 12 -2.01 0.24 11.98
CA GLU A 12 -2.18 1.67 12.21
C GLU A 12 -1.28 2.48 11.27
N ALA A 13 -0.08 1.97 11.00
CA ALA A 13 0.86 2.56 10.06
C ALA A 13 1.72 1.48 9.40
N CYS A 14 2.39 1.85 8.31
CA CYS A 14 3.42 1.03 7.68
C CYS A 14 4.75 1.78 7.65
N ARG A 15 5.86 1.13 8.06
CA ARG A 15 7.23 1.66 7.88
C ARG A 15 7.82 1.22 6.55
N ILE A 16 8.38 2.18 5.85
CA ILE A 16 9.01 2.00 4.54
C ILE A 16 10.47 2.41 4.66
N TYR A 17 11.37 1.46 4.41
CA TYR A 17 12.80 1.69 4.47
C TYR A 17 13.29 2.15 3.09
N ARG A 18 13.89 3.34 3.00
CA ARG A 18 14.34 3.91 1.72
C ARG A 18 15.65 3.31 1.21
N THR A 19 16.43 2.71 2.10
CA THR A 19 17.68 2.03 1.78
C THR A 19 17.66 0.63 2.37
N ASP A 20 18.46 -0.26 1.81
CA ASP A 20 18.72 -1.58 2.40
C ASP A 20 19.71 -1.49 3.58
N SER A 21 20.14 -0.28 3.95
CA SER A 21 21.08 -0.05 5.04
C SER A 21 20.38 0.06 6.39
N THR A 22 21.13 -0.26 7.43
CA THR A 22 20.78 -0.17 8.86
C THR A 22 20.49 1.26 9.34
N ASP A 23 20.52 2.27 8.46
CA ASP A 23 20.20 3.65 8.81
C ASP A 23 18.71 3.75 9.18
N SER A 24 18.43 4.24 10.38
CA SER A 24 17.11 4.28 11.05
C SER A 24 16.07 5.17 10.35
N ARG A 25 16.37 5.65 9.14
CA ARG A 25 15.52 6.54 8.34
C ARG A 25 14.45 5.75 7.60
N TYR A 26 13.28 5.64 8.22
CA TYR A 26 12.08 5.11 7.60
C TYR A 26 11.06 6.23 7.28
N HIS A 27 10.21 5.98 6.29
CA HIS A 27 8.99 6.76 6.06
C HIS A 27 7.79 6.00 6.63
N GLU A 28 7.05 6.64 7.53
CA GLU A 28 5.79 6.12 8.03
C GLU A 28 4.62 6.54 7.13
N ARG A 29 3.81 5.56 6.74
CA ARG A 29 2.51 5.79 6.08
C ARG A 29 1.41 5.34 7.00
N ARG A 30 0.75 6.31 7.64
CA ARG A 30 -0.43 6.06 8.49
C ARG A 30 -1.58 5.49 7.66
N ARG A 31 -2.35 4.58 8.26
CA ARG A 31 -3.53 3.96 7.66
C ARG A 31 -4.54 4.98 7.17
N SER A 32 -4.76 6.06 7.94
CA SER A 32 -5.65 7.16 7.56
C SER A 32 -5.20 7.83 6.26
N SER A 33 -3.89 8.05 6.08
CA SER A 33 -3.31 8.58 4.85
C SER A 33 -3.53 7.62 3.68
N VAL A 34 -3.24 6.32 3.86
CA VAL A 34 -3.45 5.31 2.82
C VAL A 34 -4.94 5.25 2.41
N LYS A 35 -5.86 5.25 3.37
CA LYS A 35 -7.30 5.28 3.10
C LYS A 35 -7.71 6.53 2.32
N ARG A 36 -7.18 7.70 2.69
CA ARG A 36 -7.44 8.97 1.99
C ARG A 36 -7.01 8.88 0.52
N HIS A 37 -5.79 8.41 0.25
CA HIS A 37 -5.27 8.23 -1.11
C HIS A 37 -6.14 7.27 -1.94
N MET A 38 -6.63 6.21 -1.30
CA MET A 38 -7.49 5.23 -1.96
C MET A 38 -8.92 5.72 -2.21
N LYS A 39 -9.39 6.80 -1.56
CA LYS A 39 -10.75 7.34 -1.75
C LYS A 39 -11.00 7.72 -3.22
N ASN A 40 -10.04 8.40 -3.84
CA ASN A 40 -10.14 8.91 -5.22
C ASN A 40 -9.53 7.94 -6.26
N ALA A 41 -8.97 6.82 -5.82
CA ALA A 41 -8.38 5.84 -6.73
C ALA A 41 -9.49 5.09 -7.50
N PRO A 42 -9.36 4.88 -8.82
CA PRO A 42 -10.37 4.15 -9.58
C PRO A 42 -10.39 2.66 -9.19
N ALA A 43 -11.52 1.99 -9.44
CA ALA A 43 -11.59 0.54 -9.31
C ALA A 43 -10.61 -0.14 -10.30
N PRO A 44 -10.02 -1.29 -9.95
CA PRO A 44 -9.21 -2.02 -10.90
C PRO A 44 -10.05 -2.52 -12.08
N THR A 45 -9.60 -2.25 -13.30
CA THR A 45 -10.25 -2.70 -14.53
C THR A 45 -9.28 -3.61 -15.29
N PRO A 46 -9.48 -4.94 -15.26
CA PRO A 46 -8.66 -5.87 -16.04
C PRO A 46 -8.67 -5.50 -17.53
N GLY A 47 -7.52 -5.58 -18.19
CA GLY A 47 -7.40 -5.33 -19.63
C GLY A 47 -7.51 -3.86 -20.09
N LYS A 48 -7.60 -2.90 -19.16
CA LYS A 48 -7.64 -1.47 -19.52
C LYS A 48 -6.37 -1.02 -20.24
N LYS A 49 -6.54 -0.49 -21.45
CA LYS A 49 -5.46 0.11 -22.25
C LYS A 49 -5.33 1.60 -21.96
N GLY A 50 -4.12 2.17 -22.16
CA GLY A 50 -3.85 3.62 -22.11
C GLY A 50 -3.40 4.19 -20.75
N LYS A 51 -3.68 3.52 -19.63
CA LYS A 51 -3.26 3.96 -18.27
C LYS A 51 -2.48 2.86 -17.57
N ARG A 52 -1.47 3.25 -16.77
CA ARG A 52 -0.59 2.29 -16.08
C ARG A 52 -1.16 1.80 -14.75
N TYR A 53 -1.89 2.63 -14.02
CA TYR A 53 -2.38 2.37 -12.67
C TYR A 53 -3.90 2.54 -12.56
N PRO A 54 -4.57 1.75 -11.72
CA PRO A 54 -4.06 0.53 -11.08
C PRO A 54 -3.69 -0.54 -12.10
N LYS A 55 -2.70 -1.36 -11.78
CA LYS A 55 -2.36 -2.57 -12.55
C LYS A 55 -2.27 -3.78 -11.63
N VAL A 56 -2.28 -4.96 -12.25
CA VAL A 56 -2.13 -6.24 -11.56
C VAL A 56 -0.79 -6.27 -10.82
N TYR A 57 -0.86 -6.58 -9.53
CA TYR A 57 0.30 -6.88 -8.69
C TYR A 57 0.56 -8.38 -8.77
N ARG A 58 1.74 -8.74 -9.29
CA ARG A 58 2.08 -10.15 -9.58
C ARG A 58 2.35 -10.97 -8.33
N ASN A 59 2.72 -10.33 -7.21
CA ASN A 59 3.05 -11.00 -5.94
C ASN A 59 4.09 -12.12 -6.11
N GLY A 60 5.09 -11.92 -6.98
CA GLY A 60 6.13 -12.92 -7.23
C GLY A 60 7.01 -13.18 -6.00
N GLU A 61 7.04 -12.21 -5.09
CA GLU A 61 7.75 -12.26 -3.81
C GLU A 61 6.95 -13.01 -2.71
N GLY A 62 5.68 -13.36 -2.96
CA GLY A 62 4.85 -14.10 -1.99
C GLY A 62 4.45 -13.30 -0.73
N HIS A 63 4.59 -11.98 -0.74
CA HIS A 63 4.32 -11.11 0.41
C HIS A 63 2.89 -11.16 0.95
N TYR A 64 1.93 -11.44 0.08
CA TYR A 64 0.51 -11.49 0.40
C TYR A 64 -0.02 -12.89 0.16
N LYS A 65 -0.39 -13.59 1.24
CA LYS A 65 -1.01 -14.93 1.16
C LYS A 65 -2.49 -14.77 0.76
N THR A 66 -2.78 -14.83 -0.53
CA THR A 66 -4.14 -14.79 -1.09
C THR A 66 -4.23 -15.56 -2.40
N LYS A 67 -5.40 -16.11 -2.70
CA LYS A 67 -5.72 -16.72 -4.01
C LYS A 67 -6.31 -15.69 -4.99
N SER A 68 -6.66 -14.50 -4.52
CA SER A 68 -7.28 -13.46 -5.35
C SER A 68 -6.24 -12.65 -6.12
N THR A 69 -6.59 -12.20 -7.32
CA THR A 69 -5.79 -11.23 -8.06
C THR A 69 -5.65 -9.94 -7.25
N LEU A 70 -4.40 -9.48 -7.14
CA LEU A 70 -4.05 -8.24 -6.45
C LEU A 70 -3.77 -7.12 -7.44
N TYR A 71 -3.90 -5.89 -6.96
CA TYR A 71 -3.67 -4.67 -7.73
C TYR A 71 -2.80 -3.71 -6.93
N GLU A 72 -1.91 -3.01 -7.64
CA GLU A 72 -1.06 -1.99 -7.05
C GLU A 72 -1.49 -0.57 -7.47
N TYR A 73 -1.41 0.34 -6.51
CA TYR A 73 -1.74 1.75 -6.62
C TYR A 73 -0.58 2.58 -6.06
N PRO A 74 -0.21 3.73 -6.64
CA PRO A 74 0.66 4.70 -5.95
C PRO A 74 0.11 5.06 -4.57
N THR A 75 0.94 5.00 -3.52
CA THR A 75 0.54 5.34 -2.14
C THR A 75 0.61 6.86 -1.90
N LYS A 76 -0.11 7.63 -2.72
CA LYS A 76 -0.24 9.09 -2.62
C LYS A 76 -1.51 9.58 -3.29
N ASP A 77 -1.83 10.84 -3.11
CA ASP A 77 -2.83 11.52 -3.93
C ASP A 77 -2.28 11.63 -5.35
N TYR A 78 -2.81 10.79 -6.24
CA TYR A 78 -2.27 10.54 -7.57
C TYR A 78 -3.32 10.88 -8.63
N PRO A 79 -2.99 11.66 -9.67
CA PRO A 79 -3.99 12.11 -10.64
C PRO A 79 -4.25 11.02 -11.70
N TYR A 80 -5.03 10.00 -11.32
CA TYR A 80 -5.33 8.84 -12.17
C TYR A 80 -6.05 9.20 -13.48
N SER A 81 -6.80 10.31 -13.50
CA SER A 81 -7.51 10.82 -14.68
C SER A 81 -6.55 11.30 -15.77
N THR A 82 -5.42 11.91 -15.40
CA THR A 82 -4.45 12.53 -16.31
C THR A 82 -3.16 11.72 -16.47
N GLN A 83 -3.10 10.49 -15.94
CA GLN A 83 -1.93 9.64 -16.13
C GLN A 83 -1.75 9.18 -17.58
N ASN A 84 -0.50 9.04 -18.00
CA ASN A 84 -0.13 8.43 -19.27
C ASN A 84 0.14 6.91 -19.14
N TYR A 85 0.47 6.27 -20.27
CA TYR A 85 0.76 4.83 -20.33
C TYR A 85 2.04 4.43 -19.58
N LYS A 86 3.01 5.36 -19.41
CA LYS A 86 4.21 5.15 -18.58
C LYS A 86 3.91 5.23 -17.09
N GLY A 87 2.72 5.72 -16.73
CA GLY A 87 2.27 5.87 -15.36
C GLY A 87 2.82 7.11 -14.68
N ARG A 88 3.10 8.19 -15.43
CA ARG A 88 3.27 9.55 -14.88
C ARG A 88 1.94 10.30 -14.99
N GLY A 89 1.60 11.05 -13.94
CA GLY A 89 0.40 11.87 -13.85
C GLY A 89 0.68 13.32 -14.21
N ARG A 90 -0.36 14.11 -14.49
CA ARG A 90 -0.25 15.57 -14.64
C ARG A 90 -1.13 16.28 -13.64
N LEU A 91 -0.59 17.26 -12.95
CA LEU A 91 -1.32 18.09 -12.01
C LEU A 91 -1.20 19.55 -12.44
N THR A 92 -2.35 20.24 -12.54
CA THR A 92 -2.41 21.67 -12.83
C THR A 92 -2.59 22.41 -11.52
N SER A 93 -1.64 23.28 -11.18
CA SER A 93 -1.71 24.14 -9.99
C SER A 93 -2.77 25.25 -10.19
N PRO A 94 -3.27 25.88 -9.11
CA PRO A 94 -4.25 26.97 -9.21
C PRO A 94 -3.82 28.16 -10.11
N GLY A 95 -2.52 28.35 -10.34
CA GLY A 95 -1.97 29.34 -11.27
C GLY A 95 -1.74 28.86 -12.71
N GLY A 96 -2.28 27.69 -13.10
CA GLY A 96 -2.18 27.16 -14.46
C GLY A 96 -0.90 26.36 -14.77
N THR A 97 0.09 26.36 -13.88
CA THR A 97 1.32 25.57 -14.06
C THR A 97 1.02 24.07 -14.06
N VAL A 98 1.42 23.37 -15.12
CA VAL A 98 1.29 21.92 -15.23
C VAL A 98 2.60 21.25 -14.79
N THR A 99 2.51 20.35 -13.82
CA THR A 99 3.65 19.55 -13.33
C THR A 99 3.39 18.07 -13.53
N ASP A 100 4.42 17.35 -14.00
CA ASP A 100 4.39 15.89 -14.06
C ASP A 100 4.59 15.29 -12.65
N VAL A 101 3.76 14.33 -12.29
CA VAL A 101 3.79 13.65 -10.99
C VAL A 101 4.17 12.19 -11.20
N ASP A 102 5.31 11.79 -10.65
CA ASP A 102 5.73 10.39 -10.68
C ASP A 102 4.94 9.55 -9.65
N PRO A 103 4.73 8.25 -9.93
CA PRO A 103 4.03 7.34 -9.04
C PRO A 103 4.85 6.96 -7.79
N GLU A 104 6.08 7.47 -7.69
CA GLU A 104 7.06 7.17 -6.64
C GLU A 104 7.36 5.67 -6.52
N TYR A 105 8.00 5.25 -5.43
CA TYR A 105 8.45 3.88 -5.20
C TYR A 105 7.50 3.05 -4.31
N THR A 106 6.55 3.69 -3.61
CA THR A 106 5.62 3.01 -2.69
C THR A 106 4.30 2.67 -3.36
N ARG A 107 3.76 1.48 -3.10
CA ARG A 107 2.50 0.96 -3.61
C ARG A 107 1.57 0.48 -2.51
N THR A 108 0.29 0.82 -2.63
CA THR A 108 -0.80 0.25 -1.85
C THR A 108 -1.34 -0.95 -2.63
N ILE A 109 -1.37 -2.10 -1.97
CA ILE A 109 -1.81 -3.36 -2.58
C ILE A 109 -3.24 -3.64 -2.14
N THR A 110 -4.12 -3.91 -3.09
CA THR A 110 -5.53 -4.19 -2.83
C THR A 110 -6.02 -5.42 -3.57
N ASP A 111 -7.16 -5.96 -3.15
CA ASP A 111 -7.96 -6.86 -4.00
C ASP A 111 -8.79 -6.08 -5.03
N ARG A 112 -9.61 -6.80 -5.82
CA ARG A 112 -10.51 -6.21 -6.82
C ARG A 112 -11.55 -5.25 -6.24
N ARG A 113 -11.94 -5.43 -4.98
CA ARG A 113 -12.92 -4.60 -4.25
C ARG A 113 -12.26 -3.40 -3.55
N LYS A 114 -10.97 -3.14 -3.81
CA LYS A 114 -10.15 -2.12 -3.15
C LYS A 114 -9.97 -2.35 -1.64
N ASN A 115 -10.15 -3.58 -1.15
CA ASN A 115 -9.76 -3.90 0.22
C ASN A 115 -8.24 -3.92 0.33
N ILE A 116 -7.70 -3.07 1.21
CA ILE A 116 -6.26 -2.90 1.41
C ILE A 116 -5.68 -4.18 2.02
N GLN A 117 -4.73 -4.78 1.32
CA GLN A 117 -3.97 -5.95 1.78
C GLN A 117 -2.66 -5.53 2.48
N GLY A 118 -2.13 -4.36 2.13
CA GLY A 118 -0.98 -3.74 2.78
C GLY A 118 -0.28 -2.74 1.88
N VAL A 119 0.93 -2.36 2.27
CA VAL A 119 1.82 -1.47 1.50
C VAL A 119 3.09 -2.24 1.14
N SER A 120 3.56 -2.04 -0.09
CA SER A 120 4.84 -2.56 -0.59
C SER A 120 5.62 -1.42 -1.23
N TYR A 121 6.93 -1.56 -1.38
CA TYR A 121 7.76 -0.51 -1.96
C TYR A 121 8.89 -1.11 -2.80
N HIS A 122 9.35 -0.38 -3.81
CA HIS A 122 10.56 -0.68 -4.57
C HIS A 122 11.79 -0.30 -3.73
N PRO A 123 12.67 -1.25 -3.37
CA PRO A 123 13.93 -0.95 -2.70
C PRO A 123 14.84 -0.10 -3.58
N HIS A 124 15.80 0.60 -2.95
CA HIS A 124 16.79 1.38 -3.70
C HIS A 124 17.55 0.49 -4.70
N GLY A 125 17.77 0.97 -5.92
CA GLY A 125 18.40 0.19 -6.99
C GLY A 125 17.53 -0.92 -7.61
N ASN A 126 16.44 -1.35 -6.97
CA ASN A 126 15.56 -2.41 -7.48
C ASN A 126 14.21 -1.87 -7.97
N LYS A 127 14.15 -1.52 -9.26
CA LYS A 127 12.93 -1.00 -9.90
C LYS A 127 11.87 -2.06 -10.24
N LYS A 128 12.19 -3.36 -10.09
CA LYS A 128 11.31 -4.46 -10.53
C LYS A 128 10.71 -5.23 -9.37
N GLY A 129 11.49 -5.48 -8.32
CA GLY A 129 11.04 -6.19 -7.13
C GLY A 129 10.38 -5.26 -6.12
N PHE A 130 9.56 -5.85 -5.27
CA PHE A 130 8.99 -5.19 -4.10
C PHE A 130 9.59 -5.73 -2.80
N LYS A 131 9.48 -4.93 -1.74
CA LYS A 131 9.52 -5.37 -0.34
C LYS A 131 8.20 -5.00 0.31
N ARG A 132 7.68 -5.85 1.20
CA ARG A 132 6.51 -5.51 2.01
C ARG A 132 6.92 -4.49 3.08
N ALA A 133 6.12 -3.46 3.28
CA ALA A 133 6.30 -2.51 4.36
C ALA A 133 6.00 -3.18 5.72
N GLU A 134 6.76 -2.82 6.75
CA GLU A 134 6.55 -3.33 8.10
C GLU A 134 5.25 -2.74 8.67
N GLU A 135 4.41 -3.58 9.26
CA GLU A 135 3.12 -3.18 9.82
C GLU A 135 3.25 -2.82 11.30
N ILE A 136 2.87 -1.58 11.65
CA ILE A 136 2.80 -1.10 13.02
C ILE A 136 1.37 -1.25 13.52
N TYR A 137 1.20 -1.89 14.68
CA TYR A 137 -0.09 -2.05 15.35
C TYR A 137 -0.14 -1.20 16.63
N PRO A 138 -1.33 -0.74 17.05
CA PRO A 138 -1.47 0.01 18.29
C PRO A 138 -1.07 -0.85 19.50
N ALA A 139 -0.41 -0.22 20.48
CA ALA A 139 0.17 -0.85 21.67
C ALA A 139 -0.83 -1.62 22.55
N SER A 140 -2.15 -1.42 22.38
CA SER A 140 -3.22 -2.12 23.13
C SER A 140 -3.44 -3.58 22.75
N SER A 141 -2.44 -4.21 22.13
CA SER A 141 -2.54 -5.50 21.49
C SER A 141 -2.10 -6.70 22.34
N SER A 142 -1.43 -6.47 23.48
CA SER A 142 -0.69 -7.53 24.22
C SER A 142 -0.98 -7.65 25.73
N SER A 143 -1.97 -6.95 26.30
CA SER A 143 -2.16 -6.93 27.77
C SER A 143 -3.55 -7.29 28.30
N ARG A 144 -4.45 -7.89 27.51
CA ARG A 144 -5.70 -8.48 28.03
C ARG A 144 -5.92 -9.91 27.56
N LEU A 145 -5.04 -10.83 27.97
CA LEU A 145 -5.42 -12.24 28.10
C LEU A 145 -4.52 -13.02 29.08
N ARG A 146 -4.10 -12.38 30.18
CA ARG A 146 -3.49 -13.08 31.32
C ARG A 146 -4.02 -12.47 32.60
N ARG A 147 -5.15 -12.99 33.07
CA ARG A 147 -5.57 -13.10 34.48
C ARG A 147 -7.09 -13.35 34.52
N ARG A 148 -7.45 -14.63 34.66
CA ARG A 148 -8.42 -15.14 35.65
C ARG A 148 -8.58 -16.65 35.44
N CYS A 149 -7.54 -17.38 35.84
CA CYS A 149 -7.70 -18.69 36.46
C CYS A 149 -7.05 -18.53 37.85
N ARG A 150 -7.87 -18.47 38.88
CA ARG A 150 -7.63 -18.47 40.34
C ARG A 150 -8.94 -17.93 40.95
N GLY A 151 -9.72 -18.68 41.71
CA GLY A 151 -9.69 -20.08 42.12
C GLY A 151 -11.11 -20.51 42.43
#